data_AF-A0A2E5C098-F1
#
_entry.id   AF-A0A2E5C098-F1
#
_cell.length_a   1.000
_cell.length_b   1.000
_cell.length_c   1.000
_cell.angle_alpha   90.00
_cell.angle_beta   90.00
_cell.angle_gamma   90.00
#
_symmetry.space_group_name_H-M   'P 1'
#
loop_
_entity.id
_entity.type
_entity.pdbx_description
1 polymer ?
#
loop_
_entity_poly.entity_id
_entity_poly.type
_entity_poly.pdbx_seq_one_letter_code
_entity_poly.pdbx_strand_id
1 'polypeptide(L)'
;MNFSSKEKKSSEEWLEDEASRQLSKIIHALNATHTMPFQCIWLQSDIGIKYQDMLRGMESLLLTIWSQFKRNNISKIEHQVMTWYGRQKRSQNNILSSYYLYQERLNEWANLPEVKSYGLSCNWSDYLLFVMAVEKNYLSKVSSGAISMLERERKAITTLFLSKMQMLYIAEPHELCMDFFSWISPFTQESVFLPYNEDIELTQTKFVTFNKFRMEINKNNQWSLLYDMYMDVLDEIARVKR
;
A
#
# COMPACT_ATOMS: atom_id res chain seq x y z
N MET A 1 16.54 25.59 -31.21
CA MET A 1 15.81 25.78 -29.94
C MET A 1 14.41 25.23 -30.13
N ASN A 2 14.17 23.99 -29.70
CA ASN A 2 12.84 23.39 -29.74
C ASN A 2 12.14 23.66 -28.41
N PHE A 3 11.29 24.68 -28.38
CA PHE A 3 10.28 24.79 -27.34
C PHE A 3 9.21 23.73 -27.63
N SER A 4 9.37 22.56 -27.02
CA SER A 4 8.31 21.56 -26.95
C SER A 4 7.13 22.19 -26.22
N SER A 5 6.02 22.31 -26.94
CA SER A 5 4.70 22.66 -26.41
C SER A 5 4.29 21.61 -25.38
N LYS A 6 4.64 21.83 -24.11
CA LYS A 6 3.87 21.28 -23.00
C LYS A 6 2.48 21.91 -23.10
N GLU A 7 1.55 21.20 -23.74
CA GLU A 7 0.13 21.55 -23.70
C GLU A 7 -0.26 21.80 -22.23
N LYS A 8 -0.71 23.01 -21.94
CA LYS A 8 -1.27 23.36 -20.64
C LYS A 8 -2.57 22.60 -20.51
N LYS A 9 -2.49 21.40 -19.94
CA LYS A 9 -3.63 20.59 -19.51
C LYS A 9 -4.60 21.48 -18.72
N SER A 10 -5.89 21.44 -19.06
CA SER A 10 -6.90 22.21 -18.35
C SER A 10 -7.05 21.71 -16.91
N SER A 11 -7.57 22.54 -16.00
CA SER A 11 -7.82 22.13 -14.61
C SER A 11 -8.76 20.93 -14.53
N GLU A 12 -9.72 20.83 -15.44
CA GLU A 12 -10.68 19.71 -15.52
C GLU A 12 -10.00 18.42 -15.99
N GLU A 13 -9.17 18.50 -17.02
CA GLU A 13 -8.38 17.35 -17.51
C GLU A 13 -7.40 16.86 -16.44
N TRP A 14 -6.79 17.77 -15.67
CA TRP A 14 -5.95 17.38 -14.55
C TRP A 14 -6.74 16.64 -13.47
N LEU A 15 -7.93 17.15 -13.10
CA LEU A 15 -8.79 16.53 -12.09
C LEU A 15 -9.26 15.12 -12.52
N GLU A 16 -9.66 14.92 -13.78
CA GLU A 16 -10.10 13.61 -14.28
C GLU A 16 -8.96 12.59 -14.30
N ASP A 17 -7.80 12.99 -14.82
CA ASP A 17 -6.65 12.08 -14.90
C ASP A 17 -6.11 11.71 -13.53
N GLU A 18 -6.05 12.67 -12.61
CA GLU A 18 -5.58 12.43 -11.25
C GLU A 18 -6.55 11.53 -10.48
N ALA A 19 -7.87 11.76 -10.61
CA ALA A 19 -8.88 10.88 -10.04
C ALA A 19 -8.78 9.46 -10.60
N SER A 20 -8.60 9.32 -11.92
CA SER A 20 -8.47 8.01 -12.58
C SER A 20 -7.21 7.27 -12.15
N ARG A 21 -6.08 7.99 -12.01
CA ARG A 21 -4.80 7.43 -11.54
C ARG A 21 -4.91 6.91 -10.11
N GLN A 22 -5.43 7.73 -9.19
CA GLN A 22 -5.61 7.34 -7.78
C GLN A 22 -6.60 6.18 -7.65
N LEU A 23 -7.75 6.26 -8.34
CA LEU A 23 -8.77 5.21 -8.30
C LEU A 23 -8.21 3.87 -8.78
N SER A 24 -7.41 3.86 -9.85
CA SER A 24 -6.75 2.65 -10.34
C SER A 24 -5.82 2.03 -9.28
N LYS A 25 -4.96 2.84 -8.64
CA LYS A 25 -4.09 2.37 -7.54
C LYS A 25 -4.90 1.76 -6.39
N ILE A 26 -5.94 2.45 -5.94
CA ILE A 26 -6.78 2.04 -4.81
C ILE A 26 -7.54 0.76 -5.13
N ILE A 27 -8.15 0.65 -6.32
CA ILE A 27 -8.84 -0.56 -6.77
C ILE A 27 -7.87 -1.74 -6.84
N HIS A 28 -6.66 -1.55 -7.37
CA HIS A 28 -5.66 -2.62 -7.41
C HIS A 28 -5.25 -3.08 -6.01
N ALA A 29 -5.06 -2.14 -5.06
CA ALA A 29 -4.73 -2.46 -3.68
C ALA A 29 -5.88 -3.19 -2.96
N LEU A 30 -7.11 -2.69 -3.06
CA LEU A 30 -8.30 -3.35 -2.50
C LEU A 30 -8.47 -4.74 -3.12
N ASN A 31 -8.39 -4.88 -4.44
CA ASN A 31 -8.45 -6.20 -5.07
C ASN A 31 -7.35 -7.12 -4.56
N ALA A 32 -6.14 -6.60 -4.32
CA ALA A 32 -5.05 -7.39 -3.77
C ALA A 32 -5.34 -7.89 -2.35
N THR A 33 -5.93 -7.07 -1.47
CA THR A 33 -6.29 -7.53 -0.11
C THR A 33 -7.36 -8.62 -0.13
N HIS A 34 -8.32 -8.58 -1.06
CA HIS A 34 -9.41 -9.56 -1.14
C HIS A 34 -9.04 -10.85 -1.89
N THR A 35 -8.03 -10.81 -2.77
CA THR A 35 -7.66 -11.92 -3.66
C THR A 35 -6.29 -12.51 -3.35
N MET A 36 -5.85 -12.39 -2.10
CA MET A 36 -4.65 -13.08 -1.62
C MET A 36 -4.77 -14.60 -1.86
N PRO A 37 -3.69 -15.29 -2.25
CA PRO A 37 -3.73 -16.72 -2.52
C PRO A 37 -3.92 -17.59 -1.27
N PHE A 38 -3.85 -17.00 -0.08
CA PHE A 38 -4.11 -17.61 1.20
C PHE A 38 -4.50 -16.53 2.21
N GLN A 39 -5.00 -16.94 3.38
CA GLN A 39 -5.34 -16.01 4.46
C GLN A 39 -4.07 -15.31 4.97
N CYS A 40 -4.07 -13.98 4.90
CA CYS A 40 -3.05 -13.11 5.48
C CYS A 40 -3.60 -12.47 6.76
N ILE A 41 -3.09 -12.86 7.93
CA ILE A 41 -3.56 -12.43 9.24
C ILE A 41 -3.23 -10.94 9.46
N TRP A 42 -2.12 -10.44 8.93
CA TRP A 42 -1.78 -9.01 9.05
C TRP A 42 -2.84 -8.07 8.47
N LEU A 43 -3.67 -8.51 7.50
CA LEU A 43 -4.78 -7.72 6.98
C LEU A 43 -5.91 -7.50 8.02
N GLN A 44 -5.92 -8.30 9.08
CA GLN A 44 -6.85 -8.19 10.21
C GLN A 44 -6.21 -7.48 11.41
N SER A 45 -4.93 -7.08 11.33
CA SER A 45 -4.29 -6.26 12.36
C SER A 45 -4.83 -4.83 12.32
N ASP A 46 -4.63 -4.08 13.40
CA ASP A 46 -5.03 -2.66 13.45
C ASP A 46 -4.45 -1.86 12.28
N ILE A 47 -3.17 -2.07 11.93
CA ILE A 47 -2.51 -1.42 10.79
C ILE A 47 -3.22 -1.79 9.48
N GLY A 48 -3.46 -3.09 9.26
CA GLY A 48 -4.12 -3.60 8.06
C GLY A 48 -5.58 -3.14 7.92
N ILE A 49 -6.32 -3.05 9.03
CA ILE A 49 -7.70 -2.54 9.05
C ILE A 49 -7.71 -1.05 8.72
N LYS A 50 -6.88 -0.24 9.38
CA LYS A 50 -6.84 1.22 9.12
C LYS A 50 -6.40 1.55 7.71
N TYR A 51 -5.45 0.79 7.16
CA TYR A 51 -5.08 0.88 5.74
C TYR A 51 -6.29 0.65 4.82
N GLN A 52 -7.03 -0.44 5.03
CA GLN A 52 -8.20 -0.76 4.20
C GLN A 52 -9.34 0.25 4.37
N ASP A 53 -9.54 0.79 5.58
CA ASP A 53 -10.54 1.83 5.83
C ASP A 53 -10.23 3.12 5.06
N MET A 54 -8.95 3.52 5.00
CA MET A 54 -8.52 4.64 4.16
C MET A 54 -8.81 4.37 2.67
N LEU A 55 -8.41 3.20 2.16
CA LEU A 55 -8.63 2.84 0.76
C LEU A 55 -10.12 2.87 0.39
N ARG A 56 -11.01 2.27 1.20
CA ARG A 56 -12.46 2.27 0.97
C ARG A 56 -13.05 3.68 1.04
N GLY A 57 -12.57 4.49 1.98
CA GLY A 57 -13.00 5.88 2.12
C GLY A 57 -12.68 6.70 0.87
N MET A 58 -11.45 6.56 0.35
CA MET A 58 -10.98 7.25 -0.85
C MET A 58 -11.72 6.74 -2.11
N GLU A 59 -11.84 5.41 -2.25
CA GLU A 59 -12.55 4.77 -3.36
C GLU A 59 -13.98 5.30 -3.49
N SER A 60 -14.71 5.39 -2.36
CA SER A 60 -16.10 5.86 -2.34
C SER A 60 -16.27 7.24 -2.96
N LEU A 61 -15.37 8.19 -2.64
CA LEU A 61 -15.42 9.53 -3.22
C LEU A 61 -14.98 9.52 -4.68
N LEU A 62 -13.87 8.86 -4.98
CA LEU A 62 -13.30 8.81 -6.33
C LEU A 62 -14.28 8.18 -7.33
N LEU A 63 -14.97 7.10 -6.97
CA LEU A 63 -16.02 6.50 -7.80
C LEU A 63 -17.20 7.46 -8.02
N THR A 64 -17.61 8.16 -6.97
CA THR A 64 -18.70 9.15 -7.06
C THR A 64 -18.35 10.23 -8.08
N ILE A 65 -17.13 10.75 -8.02
CA ILE A 65 -16.66 11.84 -8.89
C ILE A 65 -16.38 11.35 -10.30
N TRP A 66 -15.73 10.20 -10.45
CA TRP A 66 -15.50 9.55 -11.74
C TRP A 66 -16.81 9.32 -12.51
N SER A 67 -17.88 8.91 -11.81
CA SER A 67 -19.21 8.77 -12.42
C SER A 67 -19.80 10.09 -12.95
N GLN A 68 -19.44 11.24 -12.34
CA GLN A 68 -19.86 12.55 -12.82
C GLN A 68 -19.06 12.98 -14.05
N PHE A 69 -17.74 12.71 -14.08
CA PHE A 69 -16.91 12.95 -15.26
C PHE A 69 -17.45 12.19 -16.47
N LYS A 70 -17.76 10.90 -16.33
CA LYS A 70 -18.34 10.09 -17.42
C LYS A 70 -19.72 10.54 -17.90
N ARG A 71 -20.43 11.34 -17.10
CA ARG A 71 -21.72 11.94 -17.45
C ARG A 71 -21.61 13.40 -17.90
N ASN A 72 -20.40 13.92 -18.05
CA ASN A 72 -20.11 15.32 -18.33
C ASN A 72 -20.82 16.30 -17.38
N ASN A 73 -20.95 15.92 -16.10
CA ASN A 73 -21.71 16.67 -15.09
C ASN A 73 -20.80 17.35 -14.06
N ILE A 74 -19.81 18.08 -14.56
CA ILE A 74 -18.75 18.72 -13.76
C ILE A 74 -19.34 19.67 -12.71
N SER A 75 -20.42 20.37 -13.05
CA SER A 75 -21.13 21.29 -12.13
C SER A 75 -21.62 20.65 -10.83
N LYS A 76 -21.76 19.31 -10.77
CA LYS A 76 -22.17 18.59 -9.55
C LYS A 76 -21.01 18.09 -8.70
N ILE A 77 -19.78 18.12 -9.20
CA ILE A 77 -18.61 17.58 -8.50
C ILE A 77 -18.38 18.31 -7.18
N GLU A 78 -18.37 19.65 -7.22
CA GLU A 78 -18.16 20.46 -6.01
C GLU A 78 -19.18 20.12 -4.91
N HIS A 79 -20.47 20.04 -5.26
CA HIS A 79 -21.51 19.68 -4.30
C HIS A 79 -21.30 18.27 -3.70
N GLN A 80 -20.88 17.29 -4.51
CA GLN A 80 -20.60 15.93 -4.05
C GLN A 80 -19.38 15.89 -3.12
N VAL A 81 -18.29 16.57 -3.49
CA VAL A 81 -17.09 16.69 -2.65
C VAL A 81 -17.44 17.33 -1.31
N MET A 82 -18.14 18.46 -1.33
CA MET A 82 -18.51 19.19 -0.10
C MET A 82 -19.46 18.39 0.80
N THR A 83 -20.43 17.67 0.20
CA THR A 83 -21.33 16.80 0.95
C THR A 83 -20.57 15.65 1.60
N TRP A 84 -19.68 14.99 0.86
CA TRP A 84 -18.84 13.92 1.38
C TRP A 84 -17.90 14.44 2.48
N TYR A 85 -17.25 15.58 2.25
CA TYR A 85 -16.32 16.18 3.20
C TYR A 85 -17.00 16.54 4.52
N GLY A 86 -18.19 17.14 4.45
CA GLY A 86 -19.02 17.41 5.63
C GLY A 86 -19.43 16.15 6.39
N ARG A 87 -19.56 14.98 5.72
CA ARG A 87 -19.79 13.69 6.39
C ARG A 87 -18.51 13.17 7.06
N GLN A 88 -17.36 13.29 6.40
CA GLN A 88 -16.07 12.89 6.96
C GLN A 88 -15.76 13.64 8.26
N LYS A 89 -15.95 14.97 8.29
CA LYS A 89 -15.74 15.78 9.50
C LYS A 89 -16.58 15.36 10.71
N ARG A 90 -17.76 14.78 10.47
CA ARG A 90 -18.67 14.31 11.54
C ARG A 90 -18.44 12.85 11.91
N SER A 91 -17.68 12.10 11.12
CA SER A 91 -17.38 10.69 11.38
C SER A 91 -16.15 10.57 12.28
N GLN A 92 -16.24 9.71 13.30
CA GLN A 92 -15.09 9.30 14.10
C GLN A 92 -14.15 8.35 13.31
N ASN A 93 -14.69 7.68 12.29
CA ASN A 93 -13.96 6.78 11.39
C ASN A 93 -13.91 7.44 10.01
N ASN A 94 -13.13 8.50 9.88
CA ASN A 94 -12.87 9.18 8.62
C ASN A 94 -11.48 8.81 8.10
N ILE A 95 -11.16 9.19 6.86
CA ILE A 95 -9.85 8.87 6.25
C ILE A 95 -8.71 9.43 7.10
N LEU A 96 -8.83 10.67 7.56
CA LEU A 96 -7.78 11.35 8.31
C LEU A 96 -7.56 10.70 9.69
N SER A 97 -8.63 10.38 10.42
CA SER A 97 -8.52 9.66 11.70
C SER A 97 -7.93 8.27 11.50
N SER A 98 -8.27 7.60 10.40
CA SER A 98 -7.69 6.30 10.04
C SER A 98 -6.20 6.41 9.73
N TYR A 99 -5.77 7.48 9.06
CA TYR A 99 -4.36 7.76 8.79
C TYR A 99 -3.56 8.00 10.07
N TYR A 100 -4.06 8.83 10.99
CA TYR A 100 -3.36 9.07 12.26
C TYR A 100 -3.25 7.80 13.12
N LEU A 101 -4.32 7.02 13.22
CA LEU A 101 -4.29 5.74 13.95
C LEU A 101 -3.37 4.73 13.26
N TYR A 102 -3.37 4.68 11.93
CA TYR A 102 -2.41 3.89 11.16
C TYR A 102 -0.97 4.26 11.52
N GLN A 103 -0.65 5.57 11.54
CA GLN A 103 0.70 6.05 11.82
C GLN A 103 1.13 5.75 13.27
N GLU A 104 0.23 5.94 14.23
CA GLU A 104 0.46 5.58 15.63
C GLU A 104 0.79 4.09 15.76
N ARG A 105 -0.01 3.21 15.16
CA ARG A 105 0.20 1.76 15.20
C ARG A 105 1.47 1.34 14.48
N LEU A 106 1.82 1.98 13.37
CA LEU A 106 3.07 1.72 12.66
C LEU A 106 4.28 2.11 13.50
N ASN A 107 4.21 3.23 14.22
CA ASN A 107 5.25 3.66 15.16
C ASN A 107 5.38 2.69 16.35
N GLU A 108 4.28 2.20 16.91
CA GLU A 108 4.30 1.17 17.96
C GLU A 108 4.95 -0.12 17.46
N TRP A 109 4.57 -0.58 16.26
CA TRP A 109 5.12 -1.77 15.62
C TRP A 109 6.64 -1.64 15.38
N ALA A 110 7.12 -0.51 14.86
CA ALA A 110 8.54 -0.28 14.59
C ALA A 110 9.41 -0.32 15.86
N ASN A 111 8.81 -0.12 17.04
CA ASN A 111 9.51 -0.18 18.31
C ASN A 111 9.68 -1.61 18.86
N LEU A 112 9.05 -2.61 18.25
CA LEU A 112 9.17 -4.00 18.66
C LEU A 112 10.61 -4.54 18.49
N PRO A 113 11.16 -5.30 19.47
CA PRO A 113 12.52 -5.84 19.38
C PRO A 113 12.75 -6.73 18.16
N GLU A 114 11.74 -7.51 17.76
CA GLU A 114 11.81 -8.37 16.57
C GLU A 114 12.02 -7.52 15.31
N VAL A 115 11.25 -6.44 15.13
CA VAL A 115 11.34 -5.54 13.98
C VAL A 115 12.72 -4.87 13.90
N LYS A 116 13.25 -4.41 15.03
CA LYS A 116 14.61 -3.85 15.12
C LYS A 116 15.68 -4.85 14.71
N SER A 117 15.49 -6.15 14.97
CA SER A 117 16.42 -7.19 14.54
C SER A 117 16.47 -7.39 13.01
N TYR A 118 15.43 -6.94 12.30
CA TYR A 118 15.35 -6.88 10.84
C TYR A 118 15.76 -5.51 10.27
N GLY A 119 16.34 -4.60 11.07
CA GLY A 119 16.84 -3.31 10.57
C GLY A 119 15.76 -2.50 9.84
N LEU A 120 14.51 -2.69 10.27
CA LEU A 120 13.33 -2.07 9.71
C LEU A 120 12.94 -0.84 10.50
N SER A 121 12.39 0.14 9.78
CA SER A 121 11.97 1.44 10.27
C SER A 121 10.45 1.57 10.26
N CYS A 122 9.95 2.74 10.66
CA CYS A 122 8.53 3.05 10.79
C CYS A 122 7.88 3.53 9.48
N ASN A 123 8.10 2.82 8.37
CA ASN A 123 7.45 3.09 7.08
C ASN A 123 6.68 1.87 6.53
N TRP A 124 5.82 2.12 5.54
CA TRP A 124 4.93 1.11 4.97
C TRP A 124 5.67 -0.02 4.25
N SER A 125 6.71 0.33 3.49
CA SER A 125 7.53 -0.62 2.75
C SER A 125 8.19 -1.63 3.69
N ASP A 126 8.74 -1.16 4.81
CA ASP A 126 9.33 -2.01 5.83
C ASP A 126 8.30 -2.88 6.54
N TYR A 127 7.11 -2.34 6.83
CA TYR A 127 6.01 -3.14 7.36
C TYR A 127 5.61 -4.28 6.42
N LEU A 128 5.45 -4.01 5.12
CA LEU A 128 5.14 -5.03 4.12
C LEU A 128 6.24 -6.08 4.02
N LEU A 129 7.51 -5.67 3.99
CA LEU A 129 8.66 -6.58 4.00
C LEU A 129 8.66 -7.49 5.23
N PHE A 130 8.36 -6.94 6.40
CA PHE A 130 8.29 -7.70 7.65
C PHE A 130 7.20 -8.77 7.58
N VAL A 131 5.97 -8.41 7.22
CA VAL A 131 4.86 -9.39 7.18
C VAL A 131 5.11 -10.46 6.11
N MET A 132 5.73 -10.11 4.98
CA MET A 132 6.15 -11.08 3.96
C MET A 132 7.17 -12.10 4.47
N ALA A 133 8.07 -11.65 5.36
CA ALA A 133 9.19 -12.43 5.88
C ALA A 133 8.82 -13.25 7.13
N VAL A 134 7.99 -12.69 8.01
CA VAL A 134 7.79 -13.21 9.37
C VAL A 134 6.43 -13.89 9.55
N GLU A 135 5.41 -13.52 8.77
CA GLU A 135 4.07 -14.08 8.95
C GLU A 135 4.04 -15.58 8.65
N LYS A 136 3.42 -16.33 9.56
CA LYS A 136 3.15 -17.75 9.36
C LYS A 136 1.98 -17.93 8.40
N ASN A 137 2.29 -18.26 7.16
CA ASN A 137 1.34 -18.46 6.07
C ASN A 137 1.63 -19.79 5.36
N TYR A 138 1.00 -20.01 4.21
CA TYR A 138 1.16 -21.24 3.45
C TYR A 138 2.59 -21.42 2.92
N LEU A 139 3.21 -20.36 2.40
CA LEU A 139 4.57 -20.38 1.85
C LEU A 139 5.63 -20.57 2.93
N SER A 140 5.52 -19.88 4.06
CA SER A 140 6.48 -20.07 5.17
C SER A 140 6.38 -21.46 5.81
N LYS A 141 5.20 -22.09 5.79
CA LYS A 141 5.06 -23.51 6.18
C LYS A 141 5.78 -24.44 5.20
N VAL A 142 5.71 -24.20 3.89
CA VAL A 142 6.49 -24.98 2.88
C VAL A 142 7.99 -24.83 3.15
N SER A 143 8.50 -23.61 3.28
CA SER A 143 9.92 -23.34 3.55
C SER A 143 10.42 -23.97 4.86
N SER A 144 9.58 -23.97 5.90
CA SER A 144 9.92 -24.64 7.17
C SER A 144 9.88 -26.17 7.11
N GLY A 145 9.45 -26.77 6.01
CA GLY A 145 9.24 -28.21 5.86
C GLY A 145 8.01 -28.75 6.60
N ALA A 146 7.14 -27.88 7.11
CA ALA A 146 5.93 -28.27 7.82
C ALA A 146 4.85 -28.86 6.90
N ILE A 147 4.88 -28.50 5.61
CA ILE A 147 4.03 -29.05 4.57
C ILE A 147 4.85 -29.29 3.30
N SER A 148 4.43 -30.25 2.49
CA SER A 148 5.00 -30.49 1.15
C SER A 148 4.12 -29.86 0.08
N MET A 149 4.74 -29.39 -1.00
CA MET A 149 4.05 -28.76 -2.12
C MET A 149 4.82 -29.02 -3.42
N LEU A 150 4.09 -29.23 -4.50
CA LEU A 150 4.69 -29.37 -5.82
C LEU A 150 5.36 -28.06 -6.23
N GLU A 151 6.53 -28.15 -6.86
CA GLU A 151 7.31 -26.97 -7.28
C GLU A 151 6.50 -26.02 -8.19
N ARG A 152 5.69 -26.59 -9.09
CA ARG A 152 4.81 -25.81 -9.98
C ARG A 152 3.76 -25.02 -9.21
N GLU A 153 3.13 -25.63 -8.20
CA GLU A 153 2.13 -24.97 -7.35
C GLU A 153 2.78 -23.90 -6.49
N ARG A 154 3.95 -24.21 -5.92
CA ARG A 154 4.75 -23.26 -5.13
C ARG A 154 5.07 -22.02 -5.95
N LYS A 155 5.60 -22.19 -7.17
CA LYS A 155 5.91 -21.09 -8.07
C LYS A 155 4.66 -20.26 -8.39
N ALA A 156 3.55 -20.90 -8.74
CA ALA A 156 2.30 -20.20 -9.07
C ALA A 156 1.76 -19.37 -7.90
N ILE A 157 1.69 -19.97 -6.70
CA ILE A 157 1.21 -19.31 -5.48
C ILE A 157 2.14 -18.16 -5.08
N THR A 158 3.46 -18.37 -5.09
CA THR A 158 4.44 -17.34 -4.76
C THR A 158 4.40 -16.17 -5.73
N THR A 159 4.37 -16.44 -7.04
CA THR A 159 4.24 -15.40 -8.05
C THR A 159 2.96 -14.59 -7.88
N LEU A 160 1.83 -15.26 -7.60
CA LEU A 160 0.57 -14.57 -7.34
C LEU A 160 0.67 -13.72 -6.06
N PHE A 161 1.18 -14.27 -4.96
CA PHE A 161 1.38 -13.54 -3.70
C PHE A 161 2.23 -12.28 -3.90
N LEU A 162 3.38 -12.40 -4.56
CA LEU A 162 4.26 -11.26 -4.83
C LEU A 162 3.59 -10.19 -5.70
N SER A 163 2.78 -10.60 -6.69
CA SER A 163 2.03 -9.64 -7.51
C SER A 163 1.01 -8.85 -6.67
N LYS A 164 0.35 -9.50 -5.69
CA LYS A 164 -0.59 -8.83 -4.78
C LYS A 164 0.14 -7.91 -3.81
N MET A 165 1.23 -8.37 -3.20
CA MET A 165 2.05 -7.55 -2.31
C MET A 165 2.60 -6.31 -3.02
N GLN A 166 2.97 -6.43 -4.29
CA GLN A 166 3.41 -5.29 -5.08
C GLN A 166 2.33 -4.22 -5.26
N MET A 167 1.07 -4.62 -5.47
CA MET A 167 -0.04 -3.66 -5.57
C MET A 167 -0.22 -2.87 -4.26
N LEU A 168 -0.03 -3.55 -3.12
CA LEU A 168 -0.08 -2.92 -1.80
C LEU A 168 1.12 -2.01 -1.54
N TYR A 169 2.30 -2.41 -2.02
CA TYR A 169 3.52 -1.60 -1.94
C TYR A 169 3.40 -0.29 -2.72
N ILE A 170 2.87 -0.35 -3.95
CA ILE A 170 2.67 0.83 -4.81
C ILE A 170 1.59 1.76 -4.23
N ALA A 171 0.62 1.21 -3.52
CA ALA A 171 -0.44 1.94 -2.83
C ALA A 171 0.01 2.37 -1.43
N GLU A 172 1.08 3.17 -1.39
CA GLU A 172 1.68 3.68 -0.16
C GLU A 172 0.71 4.65 0.55
N PRO A 173 0.41 4.44 1.85
CA PRO A 173 -0.61 5.20 2.58
C PRO A 173 -0.40 6.72 2.63
N HIS A 174 0.84 7.18 2.85
CA HIS A 174 1.15 8.60 2.92
C HIS A 174 0.97 9.29 1.57
N GLU A 175 1.54 8.74 0.50
CA GLU A 175 1.38 9.22 -0.87
C GLU A 175 -0.10 9.25 -1.28
N LEU A 176 -0.85 8.18 -1.00
CA LEU A 176 -2.28 8.14 -1.30
C LEU A 176 -3.05 9.23 -0.56
N CYS A 177 -2.77 9.44 0.72
CA CYS A 177 -3.44 10.51 1.48
C CYS A 177 -3.03 11.89 0.96
N MET A 178 -1.74 12.12 0.69
CA MET A 178 -1.23 13.38 0.14
C MET A 178 -1.88 13.70 -1.20
N ASP A 179 -1.87 12.76 -2.14
CA ASP A 179 -2.46 12.89 -3.47
C ASP A 179 -3.98 13.15 -3.35
N PHE A 180 -4.67 12.40 -2.50
CA PHE A 180 -6.12 12.51 -2.31
C PHE A 180 -6.54 13.85 -1.70
N PHE A 181 -5.91 14.27 -0.60
CA PHE A 181 -6.25 15.52 0.07
C PHE A 181 -5.83 16.74 -0.77
N SER A 182 -4.71 16.65 -1.49
CA SER A 182 -4.32 17.69 -2.45
C SER A 182 -5.34 17.82 -3.58
N TRP A 183 -5.83 16.70 -4.10
CA TRP A 183 -6.82 16.66 -5.18
C TRP A 183 -8.19 17.26 -4.78
N ILE A 184 -8.65 17.06 -3.53
CA ILE A 184 -9.92 17.67 -3.07
C ILE A 184 -9.77 19.10 -2.54
N SER A 185 -8.55 19.56 -2.27
CA SER A 185 -8.28 20.89 -1.68
C SER A 185 -8.90 22.07 -2.45
N PRO A 186 -8.99 22.08 -3.80
CA PRO A 186 -9.63 23.20 -4.51
C PRO A 186 -11.11 23.37 -4.19
N PHE A 187 -11.79 22.30 -3.78
CA PHE A 187 -13.21 22.33 -3.41
C PHE A 187 -13.41 22.67 -1.94
N THR A 188 -12.57 22.11 -1.06
CA THR A 188 -12.73 22.26 0.40
C THR A 188 -12.09 23.53 0.95
N GLN A 189 -11.15 24.12 0.22
CA GLN A 189 -10.31 25.25 0.68
C GLN A 189 -9.51 24.92 1.96
N GLU A 190 -9.27 23.64 2.23
CA GLU A 190 -8.57 23.17 3.42
C GLU A 190 -7.32 22.37 3.03
N SER A 191 -6.22 22.65 3.74
CA SER A 191 -5.02 21.83 3.71
C SER A 191 -4.99 20.90 4.91
N VAL A 192 -4.49 19.69 4.69
CA VAL A 192 -4.38 18.66 5.73
C VAL A 192 -2.91 18.46 6.08
N PHE A 193 -2.60 18.42 7.38
CA PHE A 193 -1.27 18.02 7.84
C PHE A 193 -1.19 16.50 7.97
N LEU A 194 -0.34 15.86 7.19
CA LEU A 194 -0.10 14.42 7.25
C LEU A 194 1.29 14.17 7.82
N PRO A 195 1.43 13.65 9.06
CA PRO A 195 2.73 13.30 9.60
C PRO A 195 3.40 12.25 8.71
N TYR A 196 4.67 12.47 8.39
CA TYR A 196 5.52 11.56 7.64
C TYR A 196 6.77 11.27 8.47
N ASN A 197 7.17 10.00 8.54
CA ASN A 197 8.48 9.65 9.06
C ASN A 197 9.43 9.58 7.87
N GLU A 198 10.49 10.39 7.92
CA GLU A 198 11.53 10.35 6.89
C GLU A 198 12.13 8.95 6.79
N ASP A 199 12.51 8.57 5.57
CA ASP A 199 13.21 7.32 5.34
C ASP A 199 14.54 7.32 6.07
N ILE A 200 14.65 6.44 7.06
CA ILE A 200 15.90 6.21 7.77
C ILE A 200 16.82 5.41 6.84
N GLU A 201 18.12 5.69 6.89
CA GLU A 201 19.11 4.93 6.13
C GLU A 201 18.93 3.41 6.33
N LEU A 202 19.01 2.69 5.20
CA LEU A 202 18.89 1.24 5.14
C LEU A 202 19.91 0.58 6.08
N THR A 203 19.43 0.08 7.21
CA THR A 203 20.26 -0.66 8.15
C THR A 203 20.33 -2.12 7.71
N GLN A 204 21.53 -2.58 7.33
CA GLN A 204 21.73 -3.99 6.98
C GLN A 204 21.57 -4.89 8.21
N THR A 205 20.94 -6.03 7.99
CA THR A 205 20.68 -7.03 9.03
C THR A 205 21.60 -8.23 8.91
N LYS A 206 21.52 -9.16 9.88
CA LYS A 206 22.16 -10.48 9.78
C LYS A 206 21.57 -11.39 8.68
N PHE A 207 20.40 -11.04 8.11
CA PHE A 207 19.71 -11.81 7.09
C PHE A 207 20.13 -11.34 5.70
N VAL A 208 21.11 -12.03 5.11
CA VAL A 208 21.76 -11.63 3.86
C VAL A 208 20.79 -11.70 2.69
N THR A 209 20.02 -12.78 2.60
CA THR A 209 19.04 -12.96 1.52
C THR A 209 17.91 -11.95 1.65
N PHE A 210 17.42 -11.70 2.88
CA PHE A 210 16.42 -10.67 3.13
C PHE A 210 16.91 -9.27 2.70
N ASN A 211 18.13 -8.88 3.06
CA ASN A 211 18.69 -7.59 2.66
C ASN A 211 18.78 -7.47 1.13
N LYS A 212 19.16 -8.55 0.43
CA LYS A 212 19.22 -8.59 -1.04
C LYS A 212 17.83 -8.45 -1.66
N PHE A 213 16.85 -9.19 -1.15
CA PHE A 213 15.47 -9.10 -1.60
C PHE A 213 14.90 -7.68 -1.41
N ARG A 214 15.12 -7.07 -0.24
CA ARG A 214 14.74 -5.68 0.07
C ARG A 214 15.31 -4.68 -0.94
N MET A 215 16.55 -4.86 -1.41
CA MET A 215 17.12 -3.99 -2.45
C MET A 215 16.51 -4.23 -3.84
N GLU A 216 16.19 -5.47 -4.19
CA GLU A 216 15.68 -5.82 -5.52
C GLU A 216 14.21 -5.41 -5.72
N ILE A 217 13.38 -5.49 -4.68
CA ILE A 217 11.99 -5.05 -4.77
C ILE A 217 11.85 -3.55 -5.11
N ASN A 218 12.84 -2.72 -4.73
CA ASN A 218 12.87 -1.28 -5.03
C ASN A 218 13.29 -0.98 -6.47
N LYS A 219 13.99 -1.91 -7.12
CA LYS A 219 14.49 -1.76 -8.50
C LYS A 219 13.56 -2.39 -9.53
N ASN A 220 12.76 -3.37 -9.11
CA ASN A 220 11.99 -4.20 -10.02
C ASN A 220 10.52 -3.80 -10.05
N ASN A 221 9.99 -3.55 -11.25
CA ASN A 221 8.57 -3.24 -11.46
C ASN A 221 7.70 -4.49 -11.66
N GLN A 222 8.26 -5.70 -11.55
CA GLN A 222 7.56 -6.97 -11.66
C GLN A 222 8.03 -7.93 -10.56
N TRP A 223 7.45 -7.80 -9.35
CA TRP A 223 7.82 -8.63 -8.21
C TRP A 223 7.56 -10.13 -8.44
N SER A 224 6.65 -10.46 -9.35
CA SER A 224 6.38 -11.85 -9.80
C SER A 224 7.63 -12.61 -10.24
N LEU A 225 8.64 -11.90 -10.77
CA LEU A 225 9.92 -12.48 -11.22
C LEU A 225 10.89 -12.76 -10.07
N LEU A 226 10.64 -12.21 -8.88
CA LEU A 226 11.49 -12.37 -7.70
C LEU A 226 11.11 -13.61 -6.86
N TYR A 227 10.36 -14.56 -7.44
CA TYR A 227 9.80 -15.69 -6.70
C TYR A 227 10.88 -16.58 -6.05
N ASP A 228 11.97 -16.90 -6.77
CA ASP A 228 13.07 -17.72 -6.22
C ASP A 228 13.71 -17.00 -5.03
N MET A 229 14.02 -15.71 -5.22
CA MET A 229 14.65 -14.89 -4.18
C MET A 229 13.76 -14.77 -2.93
N TYR A 230 12.45 -14.61 -3.12
CA TYR A 230 11.53 -14.58 -1.99
C TYR A 230 11.45 -15.92 -1.25
N MET A 231 11.46 -17.05 -1.97
CA MET A 231 11.50 -18.36 -1.32
C MET A 231 12.81 -18.56 -0.55
N ASP A 232 13.94 -18.09 -1.08
CA ASP A 232 15.23 -18.13 -0.37
C ASP A 232 15.20 -17.30 0.93
N VAL A 233 14.47 -16.16 0.95
CA VAL A 233 14.25 -15.37 2.18
C VAL A 233 13.49 -16.19 3.22
N LEU A 234 12.40 -16.85 2.82
CA LEU A 234 11.61 -17.68 3.72
C LEU A 234 12.43 -18.85 4.28
N ASP A 235 13.28 -19.46 3.46
CA ASP A 235 14.19 -20.54 3.87
C ASP A 235 15.27 -20.04 4.84
N GLU A 236 15.85 -18.87 4.61
CA GLU A 236 16.81 -18.23 5.53
C GLU A 236 16.17 -18.00 6.91
N ILE A 237 14.97 -17.42 6.94
CA ILE A 237 14.26 -17.12 8.19
C ILE A 237 13.83 -18.40 8.91
N ALA A 238 13.38 -19.41 8.18
CA ALA A 238 12.97 -20.69 8.77
C ALA A 238 14.15 -21.42 9.45
N ARG A 239 15.37 -21.28 8.93
CA ARG A 239 16.58 -21.86 9.54
C ARG A 239 16.97 -21.19 10.86
N VAL A 240 16.74 -19.89 10.98
CA VAL A 240 17.08 -19.13 12.21
C VAL A 240 16.08 -19.38 13.34
N LYS A 241 14.84 -19.80 13.02
CA LYS A 241 13.81 -20.14 14.01
C LYS A 241 13.83 -21.60 14.49
N ARG A 242 14.74 -22.44 13.96
CA ARG A 242 14.98 -23.82 14.40
C ARG A 242 16.07 -23.87 15.45
#